data_AF-A0A1W9V347-F1
#
_entry.id   AF-A0A1W9V347-F1
#
_cell.length_a   1.000
_cell.length_b   1.000
_cell.length_c   1.000
_cell.angle_alpha   90.00
_cell.angle_beta   90.00
_cell.angle_gamma   90.00
#
_symmetry.space_group_name_H-M   'P 1'
#
loop_
_entity.id
_entity.type
_entity.pdbx_description
1 polymer ?
#
loop_
_entity_poly.entity_id
_entity_poly.type
_entity_poly.pdbx_seq_one_letter_code
_entity_poly.pdbx_strand_id
1 'polypeptide(L)'
;MWGGFDDSSIIASVEKVDDYTVKFVLSDSLAPFLANLAMDMFAISSPAAIEANGEDYGLPSVGCVGTGPFKFVEWVESDHITLAANDDYWGGRPTVDEVILRVIPDDSARFLALKAGDIHALEQASSEDVASADADPDLYVDPKPALNTGYLAFNYKIEEFNDINFRKAIMHAINRQGLIDAFYGPYGEVATNFLPPLVWGHNDAIPGWEYDPDMAKQYLSDAGFPDGISEVTVAEDIVSMLSWNWPATGQPIWACDAPDNFPVCICLVGAATTATRTTSTTTSSVLAGTTK
;
A
#
# COMPACT_ATOMS: atom_id res chain seq x y z
N MET A 1 17.55 2.80 -4.50
CA MET A 1 17.09 3.22 -5.84
C MET A 1 18.13 4.04 -6.60
N TRP A 2 18.97 4.82 -5.91
CA TRP A 2 19.97 5.68 -6.56
C TRP A 2 21.36 5.62 -5.95
N GLY A 3 21.59 4.77 -4.95
CA GLY A 3 22.87 4.77 -4.21
C GLY A 3 23.03 5.93 -3.23
N GLY A 4 21.94 6.55 -2.76
CA GLY A 4 22.02 7.64 -1.79
C GLY A 4 22.39 9.00 -2.39
N PHE A 5 22.86 9.92 -1.53
CA PHE A 5 23.21 11.31 -1.86
C PHE A 5 24.72 11.59 -1.73
N ASP A 6 25.52 10.56 -1.51
CA ASP A 6 26.97 10.63 -1.36
C ASP A 6 27.70 10.12 -2.61
N ASP A 7 29.00 9.84 -2.50
CA ASP A 7 29.84 9.34 -3.59
C ASP A 7 29.36 8.01 -4.20
N SER A 8 28.42 7.31 -3.55
CA SER A 8 27.79 6.10 -4.08
C SER A 8 26.54 6.36 -4.93
N SER A 9 26.16 7.64 -5.11
CA SER A 9 25.02 8.02 -5.94
C SER A 9 25.26 7.74 -7.42
N ILE A 10 24.22 7.23 -8.09
CA ILE A 10 24.17 7.07 -9.55
C ILE A 10 24.03 8.45 -10.22
N ILE A 11 23.41 9.43 -9.56
CA ILE A 11 23.31 10.79 -10.07
C ILE A 11 24.58 11.54 -9.68
N ALA A 12 25.51 11.66 -10.63
CA ALA A 12 26.80 12.33 -10.41
C ALA A 12 26.68 13.86 -10.37
N SER A 13 25.81 14.44 -11.20
CA SER A 13 25.49 15.87 -11.15
C SER A 13 24.11 16.18 -11.74
N VAL A 14 23.54 17.30 -11.30
CA VAL A 14 22.35 17.92 -11.91
C VAL A 14 22.74 19.33 -12.32
N GLU A 15 22.77 19.56 -13.64
CA GLU A 15 23.29 20.78 -14.25
C GLU A 15 22.13 21.63 -14.77
N LYS A 16 22.10 22.91 -14.38
CA LYS A 16 21.30 23.92 -15.06
C LYS A 16 21.96 24.25 -16.40
N VAL A 17 21.32 23.87 -17.50
CA VAL A 17 21.78 24.25 -18.84
C VAL A 17 21.24 25.64 -19.19
N ASP A 18 19.96 25.87 -18.94
CA ASP A 18 19.29 27.17 -19.05
C ASP A 18 18.04 27.21 -18.13
N ASP A 19 17.17 28.19 -18.30
CA ASP A 19 15.99 28.39 -17.44
C ASP A 19 14.91 27.29 -17.60
N TYR A 20 14.92 26.53 -18.69
CA TYR A 20 13.94 25.47 -18.99
C TYR A 20 14.57 24.11 -19.29
N THR A 21 15.89 23.99 -19.13
CA THR A 21 16.66 22.78 -19.45
C THR A 21 17.51 22.35 -18.27
N VAL A 22 17.22 21.15 -17.76
CA VAL A 22 18.00 20.47 -16.71
C VAL A 22 18.66 19.23 -17.29
N LYS A 23 19.94 19.03 -16.99
CA LYS A 23 20.71 17.86 -17.41
C LYS A 23 21.12 17.03 -16.20
N PHE A 24 20.74 15.76 -16.20
CA PHE A 24 21.24 14.78 -15.23
C PHE A 24 22.46 14.06 -15.82
N VAL A 25 23.56 14.02 -15.08
CA VAL A 25 24.74 13.21 -15.40
C VAL A 25 24.75 12.00 -14.50
N LEU A 26 24.79 10.81 -15.09
CA LEU A 26 24.83 9.56 -14.35
C LEU A 26 26.24 8.98 -14.33
N SER A 27 26.65 8.40 -13.21
CA SER A 27 27.95 7.73 -13.05
C SER A 27 28.01 6.39 -13.78
N ASP A 28 26.86 5.75 -14.01
CA ASP A 28 26.69 4.55 -14.82
C ASP A 28 25.33 4.54 -15.52
N SER A 29 25.15 3.65 -16.50
CA SER A 29 23.89 3.47 -17.21
C SER A 29 22.82 2.90 -16.29
N LEU A 30 21.70 3.62 -16.14
CA LEU A 30 20.53 3.13 -15.41
C LEU A 30 19.31 3.05 -16.34
N ALA A 31 18.97 1.83 -16.76
CA ALA A 31 17.85 1.59 -17.66
C ALA A 31 16.49 2.16 -17.18
N PRO A 32 16.09 2.02 -15.90
CA PRO A 32 14.81 2.58 -15.42
C PRO A 32 14.85 4.07 -15.05
N PHE A 33 15.90 4.82 -15.43
CA PHE A 33 16.08 6.23 -15.00
C PHE A 33 14.82 7.09 -15.16
N LEU A 34 14.21 7.07 -16.35
CA LEU A 34 13.04 7.88 -16.65
C LEU A 34 11.80 7.44 -15.87
N ALA A 35 11.62 6.13 -15.65
CA ALA A 35 10.51 5.61 -14.86
C ALA A 35 10.65 6.03 -13.39
N ASN A 36 11.87 6.00 -12.86
CA ASN A 36 12.13 6.42 -11.49
C ASN A 36 11.89 7.94 -11.30
N LEU A 37 12.19 8.78 -12.30
CA LEU A 37 11.90 10.22 -12.25
C LEU A 37 10.39 10.54 -12.23
N ALA A 38 9.54 9.60 -12.66
CA ALA A 38 8.09 9.76 -12.64
C ALA A 38 7.45 9.37 -11.31
N MET A 39 8.25 8.93 -10.33
CA MET A 39 7.76 8.58 -9.00
C MET A 39 7.43 9.82 -8.17
N ASP A 40 6.53 9.64 -7.21
CA ASP A 40 6.10 10.63 -6.21
C ASP A 40 7.27 11.27 -5.45
N MET A 41 8.31 10.50 -5.12
CA MET A 41 9.52 10.99 -4.45
C MET A 41 10.31 12.04 -5.25
N PHE A 42 10.04 12.19 -6.55
CA PHE A 42 10.67 13.19 -7.44
C PHE A 42 9.74 14.37 -7.77
N ALA A 43 8.64 14.53 -7.03
CA ALA A 43 7.81 15.71 -7.12
C ALA A 43 8.65 16.99 -6.94
N ILE A 44 8.39 18.00 -7.76
CA ILE A 44 9.14 19.25 -7.75
C ILE A 44 8.60 20.19 -6.67
N SER A 45 9.42 20.42 -5.65
CA SER A 45 9.17 21.37 -4.57
C SER A 45 9.67 22.77 -4.90
N SER A 46 8.96 23.80 -4.41
CA SER A 46 9.39 25.20 -4.54
C SER A 46 10.69 25.47 -3.75
N PRO A 47 11.79 25.89 -4.41
CA PRO A 47 13.05 26.20 -3.71
C PRO A 47 12.88 27.33 -2.69
N ALA A 48 12.11 28.36 -3.04
CA ALA A 48 11.85 29.50 -2.15
C ALA A 48 11.09 29.08 -0.87
N ALA A 49 10.18 28.10 -0.97
CA ALA A 49 9.45 27.60 0.19
C ALA A 49 10.35 26.74 1.09
N ILE A 50 11.25 25.95 0.50
CA ILE A 50 12.24 25.18 1.25
C ILE A 50 13.20 26.13 1.98
N GLU A 51 13.74 27.14 1.29
CA GLU A 51 14.64 28.13 1.89
C GLU A 51 13.98 28.93 3.03
N ALA A 52 12.70 29.26 2.89
CA ALA A 52 11.96 30.02 3.89
C ALA A 52 11.63 29.24 5.17
N ASN A 53 11.39 27.92 5.04
CA ASN A 53 10.88 27.09 6.15
C ASN A 53 11.90 26.07 6.67
N GLY A 54 13.00 25.81 5.95
CA GLY A 54 14.06 24.90 6.38
C GLY A 54 13.52 23.50 6.71
N GLU A 55 13.86 23.02 7.90
CA GLU A 55 13.47 21.69 8.40
C GLU A 55 11.95 21.54 8.63
N ASP A 56 11.22 22.65 8.76
CA ASP A 56 9.77 22.62 8.94
C ASP A 56 9.01 22.39 7.62
N TYR A 57 9.67 22.49 6.47
CA TYR A 57 9.03 22.25 5.17
C TYR A 57 8.48 20.82 5.07
N GLY A 58 7.19 20.70 4.73
CA GLY A 58 6.48 19.42 4.63
C GLY A 58 5.89 18.91 5.96
N LEU A 59 6.16 19.57 7.09
CA LEU A 59 5.54 19.24 8.37
C LEU A 59 4.13 19.83 8.49
N PRO A 60 3.29 19.35 9.43
CA PRO A 60 1.93 19.87 9.63
C PRO A 60 1.85 21.40 9.80
N SER A 61 2.88 22.01 10.39
CA SER A 61 2.96 23.46 10.63
C SER A 61 3.09 24.31 9.36
N VAL A 62 3.63 23.76 8.28
CA VAL A 62 4.00 24.51 7.05
C VAL A 62 3.37 23.90 5.80
N GLY A 63 3.26 22.58 5.75
CA GLY A 63 2.89 21.82 4.56
C GLY A 63 3.93 21.92 3.45
N CYS A 64 3.51 21.60 2.23
CA CYS A 64 4.37 21.61 1.05
C CYS A 64 3.85 22.60 -0.01
N VAL A 65 4.79 23.14 -0.80
CA VAL A 65 4.50 24.03 -1.92
C VAL A 65 5.05 23.41 -3.19
N GLY A 66 4.12 23.03 -4.08
CA GLY A 66 4.41 22.45 -5.40
C GLY A 66 3.60 23.12 -6.51
N THR A 67 3.60 22.50 -7.69
CA THR A 67 2.93 23.02 -8.90
C THR A 67 1.64 22.27 -9.25
N GLY A 68 1.14 21.47 -8.32
CA GLY A 68 0.02 20.55 -8.53
C GLY A 68 -1.37 21.22 -8.66
N PRO A 69 -2.40 20.41 -8.93
CA PRO A 69 -3.78 20.87 -9.11
C PRO A 69 -4.43 21.40 -7.82
N PHE A 70 -3.93 21.02 -6.64
CA PHE A 70 -4.42 21.48 -5.35
C PHE A 70 -3.26 22.08 -4.53
N LYS A 71 -3.59 23.07 -3.71
CA LYS A 71 -2.69 23.79 -2.81
C LYS A 71 -2.99 23.39 -1.38
N PHE A 72 -1.93 23.21 -0.59
CA PHE A 72 -2.04 23.00 0.85
C PHE A 72 -2.76 24.17 1.54
N VAL A 73 -3.69 23.87 2.44
CA VAL A 73 -4.37 24.86 3.30
C VAL A 73 -4.00 24.64 4.76
N GLU A 74 -4.29 23.44 5.27
CA GLU A 74 -3.96 23.09 6.66
C GLU A 74 -3.79 21.59 6.83
N TRP A 75 -3.10 21.23 7.91
CA TRP A 75 -3.00 19.87 8.40
C TRP A 75 -3.21 19.87 9.91
N VAL A 76 -4.34 19.31 10.34
CA VAL A 76 -4.62 19.01 11.74
C VAL A 76 -4.30 17.54 11.97
N GLU A 77 -3.21 17.28 12.70
CA GLU A 77 -2.72 15.92 12.95
C GLU A 77 -3.81 15.01 13.53
N SER A 78 -3.86 13.77 13.03
CA SER A 78 -4.86 12.76 13.40
C SER A 78 -6.33 13.14 13.13
N ASP A 79 -6.60 14.23 12.41
CA ASP A 79 -7.95 14.68 12.09
C ASP A 79 -8.15 14.86 10.58
N HIS A 80 -7.48 15.84 9.96
CA HIS A 80 -7.63 16.08 8.52
C HIS A 80 -6.47 16.86 7.87
N ILE A 81 -6.39 16.76 6.54
CA ILE A 81 -5.64 17.67 5.66
C ILE A 81 -6.62 18.33 4.70
N THR A 82 -6.59 19.66 4.61
CA THR A 82 -7.41 20.44 3.67
C THR A 82 -6.54 20.96 2.54
N LEU A 83 -7.01 20.76 1.30
CA LEU A 83 -6.39 21.24 0.07
C LEU A 83 -7.41 22.06 -0.73
N ALA A 84 -7.02 23.24 -1.20
CA ALA A 84 -7.84 24.09 -2.05
C ALA A 84 -7.44 23.98 -3.52
N ALA A 85 -8.38 24.14 -4.44
CA ALA A 85 -8.10 24.16 -5.87
C ALA A 85 -7.01 25.20 -6.22
N ASN A 86 -6.08 24.80 -7.09
CA ASN A 86 -5.13 25.71 -7.70
C ASN A 86 -5.76 26.32 -8.96
N ASP A 87 -6.30 27.55 -8.84
CA ASP A 87 -6.91 28.28 -9.96
C ASP A 87 -5.94 28.50 -11.12
N ASP A 88 -4.63 28.57 -10.83
CA ASP A 88 -3.56 28.82 -11.81
C ASP A 88 -2.85 27.51 -12.24
N TYR A 89 -3.46 26.35 -12.00
CA TYR A 89 -2.84 25.07 -12.39
C TYR A 89 -2.61 25.01 -13.90
N TRP A 90 -1.39 24.67 -14.30
CA TRP A 90 -0.97 24.64 -15.70
C TRP A 90 -1.75 23.64 -16.56
N GLY A 91 -2.34 22.60 -15.94
CA GLY A 91 -3.22 21.63 -16.59
C GLY A 91 -4.70 22.04 -16.65
N GLY A 92 -5.06 23.23 -16.16
CA GLY A 92 -6.43 23.71 -16.04
C GLY A 92 -7.02 23.47 -14.64
N ARG A 93 -7.82 24.42 -14.16
CA ARG A 93 -8.39 24.38 -12.80
C ARG A 93 -9.17 23.08 -12.53
N PRO A 94 -9.01 22.44 -11.36
CA PRO A 94 -9.86 21.33 -10.93
C PRO A 94 -11.35 21.69 -10.91
N THR A 95 -12.21 20.70 -11.15
CA THR A 95 -13.67 20.85 -11.09
C THR A 95 -14.23 20.85 -9.67
N VAL A 96 -13.39 20.57 -8.67
CA VAL A 96 -13.73 20.56 -7.24
C VAL A 96 -12.94 21.65 -6.56
N ASP A 97 -13.58 22.41 -5.68
CA ASP A 97 -12.98 23.58 -5.03
C ASP A 97 -12.07 23.21 -3.86
N GLU A 98 -12.37 22.11 -3.16
CA GLU A 98 -11.69 21.68 -1.95
C GLU A 98 -11.64 20.15 -1.84
N VAL A 99 -10.52 19.63 -1.36
CA VAL A 99 -10.32 18.22 -1.00
C VAL A 99 -9.95 18.15 0.47
N ILE A 100 -10.71 17.37 1.24
CA ILE A 100 -10.41 17.11 2.65
C ILE A 100 -10.08 15.62 2.80
N LEU A 101 -8.85 15.35 3.22
CA LEU A 101 -8.39 14.01 3.57
C LEU A 101 -8.64 13.80 5.06
N ARG A 102 -9.72 13.10 5.41
CA ARG A 102 -10.12 12.85 6.80
C ARG A 102 -9.52 11.57 7.34
N VAL A 103 -9.01 11.62 8.58
CA VAL A 103 -8.47 10.46 9.28
C VAL A 103 -9.60 9.77 10.06
N ILE A 104 -9.98 8.57 9.62
CA ILE A 104 -10.97 7.72 10.31
C ILE A 104 -10.32 6.35 10.51
N PRO A 105 -9.71 6.09 11.68
CA PRO A 105 -8.91 4.88 11.90
C PRO A 105 -9.71 3.57 11.90
N ASP A 106 -10.95 3.61 12.37
CA ASP A 106 -11.81 2.43 12.42
C ASP A 106 -12.46 2.16 11.06
N ASP A 107 -12.23 0.98 10.50
CA ASP A 107 -12.67 0.63 9.14
C ASP A 107 -14.19 0.62 9.01
N SER A 108 -14.90 0.05 10.00
CA SER A 108 -16.36 0.01 10.02
C SER A 108 -16.96 1.42 10.08
N ALA A 109 -16.41 2.31 10.91
CA ALA A 109 -16.82 3.71 10.98
C ALA A 109 -16.55 4.44 9.66
N ARG A 110 -15.43 4.16 8.99
CA ARG A 110 -15.08 4.77 7.69
C ARG A 110 -16.08 4.37 6.61
N PHE A 111 -16.48 3.10 6.54
CA PHE A 111 -17.51 2.65 5.60
C PHE A 111 -18.89 3.24 5.92
N LEU A 112 -19.29 3.31 7.19
CA LEU A 112 -20.54 3.96 7.59
C LEU A 112 -20.57 5.45 7.23
N ALA A 113 -19.45 6.16 7.38
CA ALA A 113 -19.32 7.56 6.95
C ALA A 113 -19.50 7.71 5.44
N LEU A 114 -18.99 6.77 4.63
CA LEU A 114 -19.21 6.74 3.18
C LEU A 114 -20.70 6.58 2.87
N LYS A 115 -21.37 5.60 3.51
CA LYS A 115 -22.81 5.36 3.33
C LYS A 115 -23.67 6.54 3.75
N ALA A 116 -23.30 7.23 4.83
CA ALA A 116 -23.98 8.42 5.30
C ALA A 116 -23.76 9.63 4.37
N GLY A 117 -22.70 9.60 3.54
CA GLY A 117 -22.31 10.71 2.69
C GLY A 117 -21.43 11.75 3.38
N ASP A 118 -20.88 11.43 4.56
CA ASP A 118 -19.94 12.28 5.31
C ASP A 118 -18.55 12.30 4.66
N ILE A 119 -18.24 11.28 3.86
CA ILE A 119 -17.09 11.20 2.95
C ILE A 119 -17.56 10.75 1.57
N HIS A 120 -16.80 11.12 0.53
CA HIS A 120 -17.16 10.83 -0.87
C HIS A 120 -16.36 9.67 -1.48
N ALA A 121 -15.23 9.33 -0.86
CA ALA A 121 -14.33 8.28 -1.29
C ALA A 121 -13.75 7.58 -0.06
N LEU A 122 -13.51 6.28 -0.23
CA LEU A 122 -12.93 5.38 0.76
C LEU A 122 -11.82 4.60 0.07
N GLU A 123 -10.62 4.64 0.62
CA GLU A 123 -9.57 3.68 0.30
C GLU A 123 -9.50 2.59 1.39
N GLN A 124 -8.94 1.44 1.00
CA GLN A 124 -8.70 0.31 1.90
C GLN A 124 -10.00 -0.17 2.58
N ALA A 125 -11.05 -0.36 1.79
CA ALA A 125 -12.26 -1.02 2.27
C ALA A 125 -11.98 -2.49 2.60
N SER A 126 -12.62 -3.03 3.65
CA SER A 126 -12.57 -4.46 3.92
C SER A 126 -13.27 -5.24 2.80
N SER A 127 -12.92 -6.52 2.61
CA SER A 127 -13.57 -7.37 1.60
C SER A 127 -15.10 -7.47 1.81
N GLU A 128 -15.55 -7.45 3.07
CA GLU A 128 -16.97 -7.40 3.45
C GLU A 128 -17.64 -6.07 3.05
N ASP A 129 -16.96 -4.95 3.27
CA ASP A 129 -17.45 -3.61 2.89
C ASP A 129 -17.52 -3.46 1.38
N VAL A 130 -16.55 -4.00 0.65
CA VAL A 130 -16.57 -3.98 -0.82
C VAL A 130 -17.77 -4.76 -1.35
N ALA A 131 -18.03 -5.96 -0.83
CA ALA A 131 -19.23 -6.72 -1.22
C ALA A 131 -20.53 -5.97 -0.89
N SER A 132 -20.55 -5.26 0.24
CA SER A 132 -21.68 -4.40 0.63
C SER A 132 -21.84 -3.18 -0.28
N ALA A 133 -20.73 -2.59 -0.74
CA ALA A 133 -20.71 -1.46 -1.65
C ALA A 133 -21.17 -1.85 -3.06
N ASP A 134 -20.76 -3.01 -3.57
CA ASP A 134 -21.19 -3.54 -4.87
C ASP A 134 -22.71 -3.78 -4.95
N ALA A 135 -23.33 -4.08 -3.80
CA ALA A 135 -24.78 -4.26 -3.71
C ALA A 135 -25.57 -2.94 -3.53
N ASP A 136 -24.87 -1.83 -3.26
CA ASP A 136 -25.49 -0.54 -2.98
C ASP A 136 -25.50 0.33 -4.26
N PRO A 137 -26.67 0.68 -4.83
CA PRO A 137 -26.74 1.41 -6.10
C PRO A 137 -26.21 2.85 -6.03
N ASP A 138 -26.00 3.41 -4.83
CA ASP A 138 -25.44 4.75 -4.64
C ASP A 138 -23.90 4.76 -4.57
N LEU A 139 -23.28 3.58 -4.49
CA LEU A 139 -21.85 3.39 -4.41
C LEU A 139 -21.31 2.73 -5.68
N TYR A 140 -20.05 3.04 -5.99
CA TYR A 140 -19.30 2.42 -7.07
C TYR A 140 -17.94 1.95 -6.54
N VAL A 141 -17.57 0.72 -6.87
CA VAL A 141 -16.27 0.11 -6.53
C VAL A 141 -15.35 0.19 -7.75
N ASP A 142 -14.16 0.75 -7.56
CA ASP A 142 -13.09 0.84 -8.56
C ASP A 142 -11.92 -0.09 -8.15
N PRO A 143 -11.94 -1.37 -8.57
CA PRO A 143 -10.84 -2.28 -8.28
C PRO A 143 -9.61 -1.87 -9.07
N LYS A 144 -8.51 -1.56 -8.38
CA LYS A 144 -7.21 -1.32 -9.00
C LYS A 144 -6.40 -2.61 -9.03
N PRO A 145 -5.80 -2.96 -10.17
CA PRO A 145 -4.99 -4.16 -10.24
C PRO A 145 -3.73 -3.97 -9.38
N ALA A 146 -3.37 -5.03 -8.64
CA ALA A 146 -2.37 -4.96 -7.59
C ALA A 146 -0.94 -4.77 -8.15
N LEU A 147 -0.25 -3.73 -7.67
CA LEU A 147 1.19 -3.51 -7.87
C LEU A 147 1.99 -3.82 -6.59
N ASN A 148 1.49 -4.75 -5.77
CA ASN A 148 2.12 -5.16 -4.52
C ASN A 148 2.12 -6.69 -4.36
N THR A 149 2.99 -7.16 -3.47
CA THR A 149 3.10 -8.57 -3.08
C THR A 149 3.31 -8.62 -1.57
N GLY A 150 2.41 -9.29 -0.83
CA GLY A 150 2.63 -9.64 0.57
C GLY A 150 3.57 -10.85 0.69
N TYR A 151 4.52 -10.83 1.62
CA TYR A 151 5.47 -11.92 1.81
C TYR A 151 5.94 -12.03 3.27
N LEU A 152 6.34 -13.24 3.66
CA LEU A 152 7.03 -13.50 4.91
C LEU A 152 8.55 -13.36 4.69
N ALA A 153 9.18 -12.42 5.37
CA ALA A 153 10.63 -12.22 5.32
C ALA A 153 11.33 -13.04 6.41
N PHE A 154 12.39 -13.75 6.05
CA PHE A 154 13.23 -14.46 7.02
C PHE A 154 14.38 -13.56 7.49
N ASN A 155 14.51 -13.36 8.80
CA ASN A 155 15.65 -12.67 9.39
C ASN A 155 16.85 -13.63 9.53
N TYR A 156 17.82 -13.51 8.64
CA TYR A 156 19.02 -14.36 8.61
C TYR A 156 19.96 -14.19 9.82
N LYS A 157 19.65 -13.30 10.77
CA LYS A 157 20.33 -13.27 12.08
C LYS A 157 19.86 -14.37 13.04
N ILE A 158 18.70 -14.98 12.75
CA ILE A 158 18.17 -16.15 13.47
C ILE A 158 18.81 -17.39 12.85
N GLU A 159 19.46 -18.22 13.66
CA GLU A 159 20.29 -19.33 13.20
C GLU A 159 19.47 -20.32 12.37
N GLU A 160 18.28 -20.66 12.84
CA GLU A 160 17.34 -21.59 12.21
C GLU A 160 16.94 -21.14 10.80
N PHE A 161 16.76 -19.84 10.60
CA PHE A 161 16.36 -19.28 9.31
C PHE A 161 17.47 -19.32 8.26
N ASN A 162 18.72 -19.61 8.64
CA ASN A 162 19.81 -19.83 7.69
C ASN A 162 19.68 -21.19 6.99
N ASP A 163 19.05 -22.20 7.62
CA ASP A 163 18.82 -23.50 6.99
C ASP A 163 17.72 -23.41 5.92
N ILE A 164 18.02 -23.89 4.72
CA ILE A 164 17.06 -23.94 3.62
C ILE A 164 15.92 -24.93 3.87
N ASN A 165 16.18 -26.04 4.57
CA ASN A 165 15.16 -27.01 4.93
C ASN A 165 14.17 -26.40 5.90
N PHE A 166 14.64 -25.60 6.87
CA PHE A 166 13.76 -24.84 7.75
C PHE A 166 12.84 -23.92 6.96
N ARG A 167 13.37 -23.11 6.03
CA ARG A 167 12.55 -22.21 5.20
C ARG A 167 11.55 -22.97 4.31
N LYS A 168 11.94 -24.11 3.74
CA LYS A 168 11.03 -24.98 2.96
C LYS A 168 9.91 -25.56 3.83
N ALA A 169 10.22 -25.95 5.07
CA ALA A 169 9.20 -26.41 6.02
C ALA A 169 8.12 -25.35 6.21
N ILE A 170 8.52 -24.09 6.43
CA ILE A 170 7.58 -22.97 6.57
C ILE A 170 6.75 -22.75 5.31
N MET A 171 7.37 -22.78 4.11
CA MET A 171 6.65 -22.57 2.85
C MET A 171 5.54 -23.60 2.61
N HIS A 172 5.74 -24.86 3.03
CA HIS A 172 4.74 -25.93 2.92
C HIS A 172 3.74 -25.95 4.08
N ALA A 173 4.07 -25.36 5.23
CA ALA A 173 3.19 -25.28 6.40
C ALA A 173 2.09 -24.22 6.27
N ILE A 174 2.22 -23.28 5.34
CA ILE A 174 1.32 -22.13 5.22
C ILE A 174 0.24 -22.41 4.16
N ASN A 175 -1.03 -22.39 4.57
CA ASN A 175 -2.16 -22.46 3.65
C ASN A 175 -2.42 -21.11 2.98
N ARG A 176 -1.64 -20.79 1.95
CA ARG A 176 -1.72 -19.48 1.26
C ARG A 176 -3.08 -19.25 0.60
N GLN A 177 -3.72 -20.29 0.05
CA GLN A 177 -5.06 -20.15 -0.52
C GLN A 177 -6.09 -19.84 0.56
N GLY A 178 -6.05 -20.56 1.69
CA GLY A 178 -6.93 -20.28 2.83
C GLY A 178 -6.78 -18.86 3.36
N LEU A 179 -5.55 -18.32 3.39
CA LEU A 179 -5.30 -16.92 3.74
C LEU A 179 -5.93 -15.95 2.73
N ILE A 180 -5.78 -16.19 1.44
CA ILE A 180 -6.40 -15.34 0.41
C ILE A 180 -7.92 -15.36 0.57
N ASP A 181 -8.52 -16.54 0.70
CA ASP A 181 -9.97 -16.72 0.79
C ASP A 181 -10.54 -16.04 2.05
N ALA A 182 -9.83 -16.10 3.18
CA ALA A 182 -10.27 -15.55 4.45
C ALA A 182 -10.20 -14.02 4.52
N PHE A 183 -9.15 -13.39 3.97
CA PHE A 183 -8.93 -11.94 4.13
C PHE A 183 -9.24 -11.13 2.89
N TYR A 184 -8.88 -11.63 1.72
CA TYR A 184 -8.93 -10.87 0.48
C TYR A 184 -10.11 -11.28 -0.42
N GLY A 185 -10.61 -12.50 -0.27
CA GLY A 185 -11.68 -13.04 -1.10
C GLY A 185 -11.34 -12.90 -2.60
N PRO A 186 -12.23 -12.34 -3.44
CA PRO A 186 -11.99 -12.22 -4.87
C PRO A 186 -10.95 -11.14 -5.26
N TYR A 187 -10.46 -10.36 -4.30
CA TYR A 187 -9.56 -9.23 -4.54
C TYR A 187 -8.08 -9.56 -4.32
N GLY A 188 -7.77 -10.81 -3.95
CA GLY A 188 -6.41 -11.30 -3.78
C GLY A 188 -6.14 -12.53 -4.63
N GLU A 189 -4.85 -12.77 -4.90
CA GLU A 189 -4.38 -13.97 -5.59
C GLU A 189 -3.15 -14.54 -4.90
N VAL A 190 -2.96 -15.85 -5.00
CA VAL A 190 -1.78 -16.50 -4.42
C VAL A 190 -0.55 -16.14 -5.24
N ALA A 191 0.34 -15.34 -4.67
CA ALA A 191 1.61 -15.01 -5.29
C ALA A 191 2.49 -16.26 -5.52
N THR A 192 2.95 -16.45 -6.76
CA THR A 192 3.98 -17.43 -7.13
C THR A 192 5.38 -16.79 -7.21
N ASN A 193 5.39 -15.48 -7.49
CA ASN A 193 6.58 -14.65 -7.66
C ASN A 193 6.58 -13.49 -6.70
N PHE A 194 7.76 -12.91 -6.47
CA PHE A 194 7.86 -11.64 -5.75
C PHE A 194 7.32 -10.48 -6.60
N LEU A 195 7.59 -10.48 -7.90
CA LEU A 195 7.03 -9.50 -8.82
C LEU A 195 5.55 -9.83 -9.09
N PRO A 196 4.61 -8.91 -8.89
CA PRO A 196 3.20 -9.14 -9.25
C PRO A 196 3.03 -9.19 -10.79
N PRO A 197 1.95 -9.79 -11.32
CA PRO A 197 1.79 -10.04 -12.77
C PRO A 197 1.86 -8.80 -13.66
N LEU A 198 1.48 -7.63 -13.14
CA LEU A 198 1.51 -6.37 -13.87
C LEU A 198 2.92 -5.81 -14.07
N VAL A 199 3.91 -6.28 -13.29
CA VAL A 199 5.26 -5.75 -13.35
C VAL A 199 6.05 -6.48 -14.43
N TRP A 200 6.66 -5.69 -15.32
CA TRP A 200 7.53 -6.23 -16.36
C TRP A 200 8.66 -7.05 -15.73
N GLY A 201 8.80 -8.30 -16.19
CA GLY A 201 9.72 -9.28 -15.61
C GLY A 201 9.04 -10.36 -14.76
N HIS A 202 7.72 -10.29 -14.53
CA HIS A 202 6.97 -11.42 -13.99
C HIS A 202 7.15 -12.67 -14.87
N ASN A 203 7.25 -13.84 -14.23
CA ASN A 203 7.47 -15.10 -14.92
C ASN A 203 6.46 -16.17 -14.50
N ASP A 204 5.42 -16.35 -15.31
CA ASP A 204 4.34 -17.31 -15.08
C ASP A 204 4.81 -18.78 -15.06
N ALA A 205 6.03 -19.07 -15.53
CA ALA A 205 6.58 -20.42 -15.56
C ALA A 205 7.12 -20.89 -14.19
N ILE A 206 7.21 -20.01 -13.19
CA ILE A 206 7.69 -20.36 -11.85
C ILE A 206 6.54 -21.02 -11.07
N PRO A 207 6.66 -22.31 -10.71
CA PRO A 207 5.63 -22.99 -9.94
C PRO A 207 5.56 -22.43 -8.51
N GLY A 208 4.35 -22.33 -7.97
CA GLY A 208 4.14 -21.99 -6.56
C GLY A 208 4.49 -23.14 -5.62
N TRP A 209 4.46 -22.84 -4.32
CA TRP A 209 4.64 -23.81 -3.23
C TRP A 209 3.29 -24.41 -2.79
N GLU A 210 3.15 -25.72 -2.81
CA GLU A 210 1.92 -26.37 -2.36
C GLU A 210 1.82 -26.35 -0.82
N TYR A 211 0.59 -26.23 -0.30
CA TYR A 211 0.32 -26.43 1.12
C TYR A 211 0.34 -27.93 1.42
N ASP A 212 1.35 -28.39 2.16
CA ASP A 212 1.56 -29.80 2.51
C ASP A 212 2.19 -29.89 3.92
N PRO A 213 1.35 -30.02 4.97
CA PRO A 213 1.82 -30.14 6.34
C PRO A 213 2.73 -31.35 6.61
N ASP A 214 2.65 -32.41 5.81
CA ASP A 214 3.47 -33.61 6.02
C ASP A 214 4.87 -33.43 5.42
N MET A 215 4.97 -32.82 4.23
CA MET A 215 6.27 -32.35 3.71
C MET A 215 6.89 -31.30 4.61
N ALA A 216 6.09 -30.40 5.21
CA ALA A 216 6.59 -29.42 6.16
C ALA A 216 7.27 -30.07 7.36
N LYS A 217 6.63 -31.09 7.98
CA LYS A 217 7.21 -31.85 9.09
C LYS A 217 8.49 -32.59 8.68
N GLN A 218 8.52 -33.18 7.48
CA GLN A 218 9.71 -33.84 6.96
C GLN A 218 10.88 -32.86 6.84
N TYR A 219 10.67 -31.71 6.20
CA TYR A 219 11.69 -30.68 6.08
C TYR A 219 12.14 -30.11 7.43
N LEU A 220 11.23 -30.02 8.40
CA LEU A 220 11.57 -29.57 9.74
C LEU A 220 12.44 -30.60 10.48
N SER A 221 12.14 -31.89 10.35
CA SER A 221 13.01 -32.97 10.84
C SER A 221 14.38 -32.95 10.18
N ASP A 222 14.45 -32.73 8.86
CA ASP A 222 15.71 -32.64 8.12
C ASP A 222 16.54 -31.41 8.53
N ALA A 223 15.89 -30.36 9.03
CA ALA A 223 16.52 -29.18 9.62
C ALA A 223 16.95 -29.38 11.09
N GLY A 224 16.77 -30.57 11.67
CA GLY A 224 17.15 -30.88 13.04
C GLY A 224 16.08 -30.61 14.11
N PHE A 225 14.83 -30.36 13.70
CA PHE A 225 13.70 -30.05 14.57
C PHE A 225 12.57 -31.10 14.45
N PRO A 226 12.83 -32.39 14.69
CA PRO A 226 11.84 -33.47 14.47
C PRO A 226 10.60 -33.35 15.36
N ASP A 227 10.74 -32.74 16.54
CA ASP A 227 9.66 -32.55 17.51
C ASP A 227 8.95 -31.19 17.38
N GLY A 228 9.31 -30.39 16.37
CA GLY A 228 8.83 -29.01 16.24
C GLY A 228 9.79 -27.98 16.82
N ILE A 229 9.33 -26.72 16.79
CA ILE A 229 9.97 -25.58 17.45
C ILE A 229 9.09 -25.11 18.60
N SER A 230 9.70 -24.83 19.75
CA SER A 230 8.97 -24.43 20.95
C SER A 230 8.54 -22.96 20.93
N GLU A 231 9.24 -22.12 20.18
CA GLU A 231 8.98 -20.68 20.09
C GLU A 231 9.45 -20.14 18.75
N VAL A 232 8.65 -19.26 18.14
CA VAL A 232 9.04 -18.46 16.97
C VAL A 232 8.74 -17.02 17.30
N THR A 233 9.76 -16.18 17.34
CA THR A 233 9.58 -14.74 17.47
C THR A 233 9.31 -14.16 16.08
N VAL A 234 8.06 -13.81 15.81
CA VAL A 234 7.71 -12.95 14.69
C VAL A 234 7.98 -11.52 15.15
N ALA A 235 8.84 -10.78 14.44
CA ALA A 235 9.02 -9.37 14.70
C ALA A 235 7.82 -8.61 14.11
N GLU A 236 6.84 -8.30 14.95
CA GLU A 236 5.62 -7.56 14.58
C GLU A 236 5.90 -6.07 14.37
N ASP A 237 7.02 -5.57 14.90
CA ASP A 237 7.36 -4.14 14.98
C ASP A 237 7.99 -3.55 13.69
N ILE A 238 8.11 -4.33 12.61
CA ILE A 238 8.60 -3.80 11.33
C ILE A 238 7.41 -3.30 10.52
N VAL A 239 6.96 -2.09 10.87
CA VAL A 239 6.18 -1.22 9.99
C VAL A 239 6.92 -1.18 8.65
N SER A 240 6.32 -1.76 7.60
CA SER A 240 6.92 -1.79 6.26
C SER A 240 7.28 -0.36 5.83
N MET A 241 8.33 -0.15 5.04
CA MET A 241 8.62 1.18 4.47
C MET A 241 7.42 1.78 3.70
N LEU A 242 6.48 0.95 3.23
CA LEU A 242 5.23 1.39 2.61
C LEU A 242 4.23 1.97 3.62
N SER A 243 4.31 1.58 4.90
CA SER A 243 3.50 2.15 5.99
C SER A 243 4.13 3.41 6.61
N TRP A 244 5.39 3.73 6.28
CA TRP A 244 5.98 5.03 6.61
C TRP A 244 5.34 6.20 5.84
N ASN A 245 4.67 5.92 4.72
CA ASN A 245 3.97 6.95 3.92
C ASN A 245 2.51 7.15 4.32
N TRP A 246 2.01 6.47 5.37
CA TRP A 246 0.59 6.54 5.76
C TRP A 246 0.39 6.34 7.27
N PRO A 247 0.06 7.38 8.05
CA PRO A 247 0.12 7.31 9.52
C PRO A 247 -1.01 6.53 10.23
N ALA A 248 -1.93 5.84 9.55
CA ALA A 248 -3.27 5.62 10.15
C ALA A 248 -3.82 4.19 10.27
N THR A 249 -3.10 3.11 9.90
CA THR A 249 -3.64 1.74 10.07
C THR A 249 -2.72 0.89 10.93
N GLY A 250 -2.72 1.14 12.24
CA GLY A 250 -2.07 0.31 13.25
C GLY A 250 -2.74 -1.05 13.45
N GLN A 251 -3.07 -1.77 12.37
CA GLN A 251 -3.69 -3.10 12.42
C GLN A 251 -3.02 -4.01 11.39
N PRO A 252 -2.01 -4.80 11.77
CA PRO A 252 -1.65 -6.02 11.04
C PRO A 252 -2.88 -6.95 10.95
N ILE A 253 -3.23 -7.36 9.74
CA ILE A 253 -4.27 -8.35 9.47
C ILE A 253 -3.68 -9.73 9.78
N TRP A 254 -4.13 -10.35 10.87
CA TRP A 254 -3.63 -11.63 11.37
C TRP A 254 -4.45 -12.81 10.84
N ALA A 255 -3.76 -13.81 10.28
CA ALA A 255 -4.19 -15.19 10.46
C ALA A 255 -3.03 -16.04 10.94
N CYS A 256 -3.24 -16.68 12.07
CA CYS A 256 -2.44 -17.80 12.50
C CYS A 256 -3.30 -19.04 12.19
N ASP A 257 -3.01 -19.69 11.07
CA ASP A 257 -3.61 -21.00 10.74
C ASP A 257 -2.45 -21.98 10.51
N ALA A 258 -1.99 -22.55 11.61
CA ALA A 258 -0.98 -23.59 11.62
C ALA A 258 -1.39 -24.66 12.66
N PRO A 259 -1.16 -25.96 12.37
CA PRO A 259 -1.47 -27.02 13.32
C PRO A 259 -0.68 -26.84 14.64
N ASP A 260 -1.21 -27.40 15.73
CA ASP A 260 -0.83 -27.19 17.15
C ASP A 260 0.68 -27.21 17.53
N ASN A 261 1.58 -27.51 16.60
CA ASN A 261 3.04 -27.57 16.75
C ASN A 261 3.84 -26.56 15.88
N PHE A 262 3.19 -25.58 15.24
CA PHE A 262 3.86 -24.54 14.43
C PHE A 262 3.29 -23.14 14.76
N PRO A 263 3.91 -22.35 15.65
CA PRO A 263 3.50 -20.97 15.86
C PRO A 263 4.14 -20.08 14.79
N VAL A 264 3.49 -19.87 13.64
CA VAL A 264 3.94 -18.87 12.66
C VAL A 264 2.76 -17.95 12.33
N CYS A 265 2.87 -16.68 12.72
CA CYS A 265 1.91 -15.65 12.35
C CYS A 265 2.51 -14.79 11.22
N ILE A 266 1.70 -14.47 10.21
CA ILE A 266 2.12 -13.87 8.94
C ILE A 266 1.46 -12.50 8.80
N CYS A 267 2.25 -11.50 8.39
CA CYS A 267 1.75 -10.20 7.97
C CYS A 267 1.45 -10.23 6.47
N LEU A 268 0.19 -9.99 6.10
CA LEU A 268 -0.28 -9.95 4.71
C LEU A 268 -0.58 -8.50 4.31
N VAL A 269 -0.18 -8.11 3.10
CA VAL A 269 -0.53 -6.80 2.50
C VAL A 269 -1.34 -7.06 1.24
N GLY A 270 -2.54 -6.47 1.17
CA GLY A 270 -3.51 -6.66 0.09
C GLY A 270 -3.58 -5.53 -0.92
N ALA A 271 -4.33 -5.77 -2.00
CA ALA A 271 -4.62 -4.80 -3.05
C ALA A 271 -5.40 -3.59 -2.53
N ALA A 272 -5.10 -2.40 -3.08
CA ALA A 272 -5.86 -1.19 -2.80
C ALA A 272 -7.17 -1.21 -3.61
N THR A 273 -8.31 -1.26 -2.92
CA THR A 273 -9.63 -1.10 -3.53
C THR A 273 -10.20 0.25 -3.09
N THR A 274 -10.66 1.07 -4.04
CA THR A 274 -11.23 2.39 -3.78
C THR A 274 -12.72 2.34 -4.09
N ALA A 275 -13.57 2.75 -3.14
CA ALA A 275 -15.01 2.92 -3.35
C ALA A 275 -15.35 4.41 -3.35
N THR A 276 -16.17 4.86 -4.29
CA THR A 276 -16.57 6.28 -4.43
C THR A 276 -18.07 6.42 -4.60
N ARG A 277 -18.62 7.52 -4.10
CA ARG A 277 -20.04 7.87 -4.27
C ARG A 277 -20.25 8.54 -5.62
N THR A 278 -21.25 8.11 -6.39
CA THR A 278 -21.58 8.77 -7.67
C THR A 278 -22.48 9.98 -7.43
N THR A 279 -22.20 11.12 -8.09
CA THR A 279 -23.09 12.29 -8.08
C THR A 279 -23.97 12.25 -9.34
N SER A 280 -25.27 12.00 -9.16
CA SER A 280 -26.24 12.27 -10.23
C SER A 280 -27.47 12.98 -9.69
N THR A 281 -27.89 13.99 -10.45
CA THR A 281 -28.91 14.98 -10.15
C THR A 281 -30.31 14.39 -10.32
N THR A 282 -31.18 14.66 -9.36
CA THR A 282 -32.56 14.14 -9.25
C THR A 282 -33.48 14.61 -10.38
N THR A 283 -34.39 13.75 -10.87
CA THR A 283 -35.78 14.15 -11.19
C THR A 283 -36.80 13.00 -11.17
N SER A 284 -37.85 13.16 -10.34
CA SER A 284 -39.22 12.57 -10.40
C SER A 284 -39.43 11.05 -10.18
N SER A 285 -40.51 10.52 -9.59
CA SER A 285 -41.60 11.00 -8.72
C SER A 285 -42.46 9.78 -8.30
N VAL A 286 -42.84 9.71 -7.02
CA VAL A 286 -44.12 9.22 -6.45
C VAL A 286 -44.63 7.81 -6.82
N LEU A 287 -44.77 6.91 -5.82
CA LEU A 287 -46.06 6.37 -5.36
C LEU A 287 -45.95 5.51 -4.08
N ALA A 288 -46.99 5.65 -3.26
CA ALA A 288 -47.22 5.16 -1.90
C ALA A 288 -47.25 3.63 -1.72
N GLY A 289 -47.03 3.17 -0.48
CA GLY A 289 -47.39 1.81 -0.05
C GLY A 289 -47.05 1.51 1.41
N THR A 290 -48.00 1.75 2.31
CA THR A 290 -47.99 1.52 3.77
C THR A 290 -47.87 0.05 4.21
N THR A 291 -47.20 -0.15 5.35
CA THR A 291 -47.48 -1.12 6.44
C THR A 291 -47.53 -2.62 6.11
N LYS A 292 -46.60 -3.38 6.70
CA LYS A 292 -46.82 -4.03 8.01
C LYS A 292 -45.50 -4.32 8.70
#